data_AF-A0A6I0SHS1-F1
#
_entry.id   AF-A0A6I0SHS1-F1
#
_cell.length_a   1.000
_cell.length_b   1.000
_cell.length_c   1.000
_cell.angle_alpha   90.00
_cell.angle_beta   90.00
_cell.angle_gamma   90.00
#
_symmetry.space_group_name_H-M   'P 1'
#
loop_
_entity.id
_entity.type
_entity.pdbx_description
1 polymer ?
#
loop_
_entity_poly.entity_id
_entity_poly.type
_entity_poly.pdbx_seq_one_letter_code
_entity_poly.pdbx_strand_id
1 'polypeptide(L)'
;MMVLLWLGVIPAVQAQTFDKLWKEVEQAEKKSLPKTVIKLTDEIYQKGEKEKNSPQMLKAYAWRMKYREVLNPDSLYAGLKGLEQWVKQTDQPMDRAILHSLIAGIYANYAANN
;
A
#
# COMPACT_ATOMS: atom_id res chain seq x y z
N MET A 1 8.54 51.58 -16.48
CA MET A 1 7.77 50.36 -16.82
C MET A 1 8.07 49.32 -15.76
N MET A 2 7.08 48.99 -14.94
CA MET A 2 7.18 48.15 -13.72
C MET A 2 7.13 46.65 -14.06
N VAL A 3 8.05 45.90 -13.44
CA VAL A 3 7.94 44.57 -12.79
C VAL A 3 7.16 43.44 -13.49
N LEU A 4 7.80 42.26 -13.62
CA LEU A 4 7.32 40.96 -13.09
C LEU A 4 8.34 39.84 -13.35
N LEU A 5 9.33 39.70 -12.47
CA LEU A 5 10.12 38.49 -12.28
C LEU A 5 9.47 37.69 -11.16
N TRP A 6 8.61 36.74 -11.51
CA TRP A 6 8.14 35.67 -10.61
C TRP A 6 8.48 34.33 -11.27
N LEU A 7 9.75 33.93 -11.16
CA LEU A 7 10.14 32.55 -11.38
C LEU A 7 9.62 31.75 -10.20
N GLY A 8 8.57 30.97 -10.46
CA GLY A 8 7.87 30.16 -9.48
C GLY A 8 8.83 29.29 -8.68
N VAL A 9 8.82 29.48 -7.36
CA VAL A 9 9.34 28.49 -6.42
C VAL A 9 8.40 27.30 -6.51
N ILE A 10 8.72 26.33 -7.35
CA ILE A 10 8.12 25.01 -7.25
C ILE A 10 8.56 24.48 -5.89
N PRO A 11 7.66 24.25 -4.90
CA PRO A 11 8.08 23.57 -3.69
C PRO A 11 8.60 22.20 -4.13
N ALA A 12 9.91 21.99 -3.96
CA ALA A 12 10.50 20.69 -4.14
C ALA A 12 9.82 19.76 -3.13
N VAL A 13 8.83 19.00 -3.60
CA VAL A 13 8.30 17.86 -2.86
C VAL A 13 9.49 16.93 -2.71
N GLN A 14 10.15 17.00 -1.56
CA GLN A 14 11.32 16.20 -1.28
C GLN A 14 10.89 14.74 -1.40
N ALA A 15 11.43 14.04 -2.40
CA ALA A 15 11.06 12.66 -2.68
C ALA A 15 11.40 11.79 -1.47
N GLN A 16 10.37 11.43 -0.70
CA GLN A 16 10.53 10.56 0.47
C GLN A 16 10.94 9.16 0.00
N THR A 17 11.95 8.57 0.62
CA THR A 17 12.38 7.19 0.30
C THR A 17 11.46 6.17 0.95
N PHE A 18 11.36 4.97 0.38
CA PHE A 18 10.64 3.86 1.00
C PHE A 18 11.18 3.56 2.40
N ASP A 19 12.49 3.58 2.60
CA ASP A 19 13.11 3.34 3.92
C ASP A 19 12.65 4.33 4.98
N LYS A 20 12.50 5.61 4.61
CA LYS A 20 12.01 6.63 5.54
C LYS A 20 10.54 6.37 5.88
N LEU A 21 9.70 6.06 4.90
CA LEU A 21 8.29 5.71 5.13
C LEU A 21 8.16 4.46 6.01
N TRP A 22 8.97 3.42 5.77
CA TRP A 22 8.95 2.21 6.60
C TRP A 22 9.41 2.46 8.03
N LYS A 23 10.39 3.35 8.26
CA LYS A 23 10.76 3.78 9.62
C LYS A 23 9.59 4.46 10.34
N GLU A 24 8.80 5.26 9.63
CA GLU A 24 7.59 5.88 10.20
C GLU A 24 6.52 4.83 10.52
N VAL A 25 6.34 3.82 9.66
CA VAL A 25 5.47 2.67 9.93
C VAL A 25 5.92 1.95 11.20
N GLU A 26 7.20 1.58 11.31
CA GLU A 26 7.74 0.90 12.49
C GLU A 26 7.56 1.71 13.78
N GLN A 27 7.71 3.03 13.71
CA GLN A 27 7.46 3.90 14.86
C GLN A 27 5.98 3.92 15.25
N ALA A 28 5.07 3.93 14.27
CA ALA A 28 3.63 3.85 14.53
C ALA A 28 3.23 2.49 15.10
N GLU A 29 3.83 1.39 14.64
CA GLU A 29 3.64 0.05 15.20
C GLU A 29 4.11 0.00 16.66
N LYS A 30 5.30 0.50 16.97
CA LYS A 30 5.84 0.57 18.35
C LYS A 30 4.96 1.38 19.31
N LYS A 31 4.23 2.36 18.79
CA LYS A 31 3.29 3.21 19.56
C LYS A 31 1.86 2.65 19.58
N SER A 32 1.63 1.46 19.00
CA SER A 32 0.31 0.84 18.89
C SER A 32 -0.73 1.76 18.22
N LEU A 33 -0.34 2.41 17.12
CA LEU A 33 -1.18 3.33 16.36
C LEU A 33 -1.67 2.70 15.04
N PRO A 34 -2.63 1.76 15.05
CA PRO A 34 -3.03 0.98 13.89
C PRO A 34 -3.57 1.84 12.73
N LYS A 35 -4.33 2.89 13.03
CA LYS A 35 -4.84 3.83 12.00
C LYS A 35 -3.71 4.56 11.28
N THR A 36 -2.66 4.92 12.01
CA THR A 36 -1.48 5.58 11.44
C THR A 36 -0.68 4.62 10.57
N VAL A 37 -0.53 3.36 10.99
CA VAL A 37 0.09 2.30 10.17
C VAL A 37 -0.68 2.11 8.86
N ILE A 38 -2.02 2.04 8.91
CA ILE A 38 -2.86 1.93 7.71
C ILE A 38 -2.65 3.12 6.76
N LYS A 39 -2.58 4.34 7.28
CA LYS A 39 -2.36 5.54 6.47
C LYS A 39 -0.98 5.53 5.81
N LEU A 40 0.08 5.29 6.58
CA LEU A 40 1.46 5.28 6.07
C LEU A 40 1.68 4.16 5.03
N THR A 41 1.08 2.99 5.25
CA THR A 41 1.15 1.90 4.27
C THR A 41 0.36 2.19 3.01
N ASP A 42 -0.73 2.96 3.08
CA ASP A 42 -1.40 3.48 1.89
C ASP A 42 -0.50 4.44 1.09
N GLU A 43 0.23 5.33 1.78
CA GLU A 43 1.19 6.23 1.14
C GLU A 43 2.34 5.46 0.46
N ILE A 44 2.86 4.41 1.10
CA ILE A 44 3.86 3.51 0.49
C ILE A 44 3.29 2.81 -0.75
N TYR A 45 2.05 2.33 -0.69
CA TYR A 45 1.39 1.68 -1.82
C TYR A 45 1.27 2.64 -3.00
N GLN A 46 0.73 3.85 -2.79
CA GLN A 46 0.58 4.87 -3.82
C GLN A 46 1.94 5.31 -4.41
N LYS A 47 2.99 5.39 -3.60
CA LYS A 47 4.35 5.64 -4.08
C LYS A 47 4.85 4.47 -4.93
N GLY A 48 4.61 3.24 -4.48
CA GLY A 48 4.91 2.02 -5.22
C GLY A 48 4.23 1.98 -6.59
N GLU A 49 2.96 2.39 -6.69
CA GLU A 49 2.26 2.52 -7.97
C GLU A 49 2.94 3.52 -8.90
N LYS A 50 3.23 4.73 -8.40
CA LYS A 50 3.88 5.80 -9.18
C LYS A 50 5.27 5.39 -9.68
N GLU A 51 6.01 4.67 -8.86
CA GLU A 51 7.38 4.21 -9.15
C GLU A 51 7.43 2.81 -9.76
N LYS A 52 6.28 2.18 -10.03
CA LYS A 52 6.15 0.81 -10.55
C LYS A 52 6.95 -0.22 -9.74
N ASN A 53 6.90 -0.10 -8.42
CA ASN A 53 7.62 -0.94 -7.46
C ASN A 53 6.67 -1.94 -6.78
N SER A 54 6.33 -3.00 -7.50
CA SER A 54 5.41 -4.05 -7.04
C SER A 54 5.83 -4.73 -5.73
N PRO A 55 7.13 -4.99 -5.44
CA PRO A 55 7.54 -5.50 -4.13
C PRO A 55 7.12 -4.59 -2.96
N GLN A 56 7.29 -3.27 -3.11
CA GLN A 56 6.89 -2.31 -2.07
C GLN A 56 5.36 -2.22 -1.96
N MET A 57 4.65 -2.27 -3.09
CA MET A 57 3.19 -2.34 -3.10
C MET A 57 2.67 -3.58 -2.37
N LEU A 58 3.24 -4.76 -2.63
CA LEU A 58 2.84 -6.02 -1.99
C LEU A 58 3.07 -5.96 -0.48
N LYS A 59 4.24 -5.49 -0.05
CA LYS A 59 4.58 -5.34 1.37
C LYS A 59 3.63 -4.36 2.07
N ALA A 60 3.39 -3.20 1.46
CA ALA A 60 2.45 -2.20 1.97
C ALA A 60 1.03 -2.75 2.10
N TYR A 61 0.57 -3.47 1.08
CA TYR A 61 -0.76 -4.07 1.07
C TYR A 61 -0.94 -5.09 2.20
N ALA A 62 0.04 -5.98 2.39
CA ALA A 62 0.02 -6.99 3.45
C ALA A 62 -0.04 -6.36 4.85
N TRP A 63 0.77 -5.31 5.11
CA TRP A 63 0.71 -4.58 6.38
C TRP A 63 -0.64 -3.88 6.55
N ARG A 64 -1.15 -3.19 5.52
CA ARG A 64 -2.44 -2.51 5.57
C ARG A 64 -3.56 -3.48 5.94
N MET A 65 -3.55 -4.69 5.35
CA MET A 65 -4.52 -5.74 5.62
C MET A 65 -4.44 -6.24 7.06
N LYS A 66 -3.24 -6.58 7.55
CA LYS A 66 -3.03 -7.01 8.94
C LYS A 66 -3.64 -6.03 9.94
N TYR A 67 -3.41 -4.73 9.75
CA TYR A 67 -3.90 -3.71 10.68
C TYR A 67 -5.37 -3.35 10.49
N ARG A 68 -5.94 -3.51 9.30
CA ARG A 68 -7.38 -3.40 9.09
C ARG A 68 -8.13 -4.52 9.79
N GLU A 69 -7.61 -5.74 9.73
CA GLU A 69 -8.19 -6.90 10.39
C GLU A 69 -8.24 -6.72 11.91
N VAL A 70 -7.18 -6.16 12.51
CA VAL A 70 -7.15 -5.81 13.93
C VAL A 70 -8.26 -4.80 14.32
N LEU A 71 -8.60 -3.87 13.42
CA LEU A 71 -9.62 -2.85 13.70
C LEU A 71 -11.04 -3.30 13.34
N ASN A 72 -11.17 -4.16 12.33
CA ASN A 72 -12.44 -4.68 11.83
C ASN A 72 -12.21 -6.12 11.33
N PRO A 73 -12.59 -7.14 12.12
CA PRO A 73 -12.42 -8.55 11.74
C PRO A 73 -13.19 -8.97 10.47
N ASP A 74 -14.19 -8.20 10.03
CA ASP A 74 -14.89 -8.47 8.76
C ASP A 74 -14.19 -7.84 7.55
N SER A 75 -12.97 -7.33 7.72
CA SER A 75 -12.24 -6.60 6.67
C SER A 75 -11.68 -7.47 5.55
N LEU A 76 -11.67 -8.80 5.72
CA LEU A 76 -11.15 -9.77 4.75
C LEU A 76 -11.66 -9.50 3.33
N TYR A 77 -12.97 -9.29 3.17
CA TYR A 77 -13.59 -9.09 1.85
C TYR A 77 -13.13 -7.79 1.17
N ALA A 78 -12.95 -6.72 1.94
CA ALA A 78 -12.42 -5.45 1.42
C ALA A 78 -10.97 -5.61 0.95
N GLY A 79 -10.21 -6.49 1.59
CA GLY A 79 -8.87 -6.87 1.18
C GLY A 79 -8.81 -7.75 -0.05
N LEU A 80 -9.75 -8.67 -0.21
CA LEU A 80 -9.77 -9.52 -1.40
C LEU A 80 -10.05 -8.70 -2.66
N LYS A 81 -11.05 -7.81 -2.60
CA LYS A 81 -11.43 -6.95 -3.73
C LYS A 81 -10.28 -6.05 -4.21
N GLY A 82 -9.44 -5.57 -3.30
CA GLY A 82 -8.26 -4.77 -3.67
C GLY A 82 -7.21 -5.58 -4.44
N LEU A 83 -6.97 -6.84 -4.05
CA LEU A 83 -6.05 -7.73 -4.78
C LEU A 83 -6.61 -8.09 -6.17
N GLU A 84 -7.89 -8.42 -6.26
CA GLU A 84 -8.55 -8.71 -7.55
C GLU A 84 -8.50 -7.51 -8.50
N GLN A 85 -8.64 -6.29 -7.98
CA GLN A 85 -8.52 -5.09 -8.79
C GLN A 85 -7.08 -4.89 -9.28
N TRP A 86 -6.09 -5.15 -8.43
CA TRP A 86 -4.69 -5.05 -8.82
C TRP A 86 -4.32 -6.09 -9.90
N VAL A 87 -4.83 -7.32 -9.81
CA VAL A 87 -4.67 -8.35 -10.86
C VAL A 87 -5.12 -7.83 -12.23
N LYS A 88 -6.24 -7.10 -12.28
CA LYS A 88 -6.79 -6.52 -13.53
C LYS A 88 -5.95 -5.37 -14.07
N GLN A 89 -5.21 -4.68 -13.22
CA GLN A 89 -4.44 -3.49 -13.56
C GLN A 89 -2.97 -3.77 -13.87
N THR A 90 -2.42 -4.90 -13.40
CA THR A 90 -1.01 -5.22 -13.64
C THR A 90 -0.79 -5.86 -15.01
N ASP A 91 0.12 -5.24 -15.77
CA ASP A 91 0.64 -5.78 -17.03
C ASP A 91 1.85 -6.72 -16.80
N GLN A 92 2.36 -6.81 -15.57
CA GLN A 92 3.52 -7.65 -15.23
C GLN A 92 3.07 -9.10 -14.99
N PRO A 93 3.52 -10.08 -15.79
CA PRO A 93 3.09 -11.48 -15.61
C PRO A 93 3.46 -12.06 -14.25
N MET A 94 4.60 -11.67 -13.70
CA MET A 94 5.07 -12.14 -12.39
C MET A 94 4.18 -11.63 -11.26
N ASP A 95 3.85 -10.33 -11.25
CA ASP A 95 2.93 -9.76 -10.26
C ASP A 95 1.58 -10.45 -10.32
N ARG A 96 1.07 -10.67 -11.53
CA ARG A 96 -0.20 -11.38 -11.74
C ARG A 96 -0.17 -12.79 -11.15
N ALA A 97 0.90 -13.55 -11.37
CA ALA A 97 1.06 -14.89 -10.81
C ALA A 97 1.10 -14.87 -9.27
N ILE A 98 1.87 -13.95 -8.68
CA ILE A 98 1.96 -13.79 -7.22
C ILE A 98 0.58 -13.44 -6.64
N LEU A 99 -0.11 -12.46 -7.22
CA LEU A 99 -1.42 -12.02 -6.77
C LEU A 99 -2.47 -13.15 -6.86
N HIS A 100 -2.49 -13.92 -7.96
CA HIS A 100 -3.37 -15.08 -8.07
C HIS A 100 -3.06 -16.15 -7.00
N SER A 101 -1.79 -16.40 -6.70
CA SER A 101 -1.40 -17.33 -5.63
C SER A 101 -1.91 -16.85 -4.26
N LEU A 102 -1.81 -15.55 -3.98
CA LEU A 102 -2.31 -14.96 -2.73
C LEU A 102 -3.84 -15.07 -2.63
N ILE A 103 -4.55 -14.71 -3.70
CA ILE A 103 -6.02 -14.79 -3.78
C ILE A 103 -6.49 -16.23 -3.60
N ALA A 104 -5.86 -17.19 -4.29
CA ALA A 104 -6.19 -18.60 -4.14
C ALA A 104 -5.98 -19.10 -2.71
N GLY A 105 -4.90 -18.69 -2.04
CA GLY A 105 -4.67 -19.00 -0.63
C GLY A 105 -5.75 -18.45 0.29
N ILE A 106 -6.21 -17.22 0.05
CA ILE A 106 -7.32 -16.61 0.80
C ILE A 106 -8.62 -17.42 0.63
N TYR A 107 -8.97 -17.80 -0.60
CA TYR A 107 -10.16 -18.61 -0.87
C TYR A 107 -10.06 -20.01 -0.25
N ALA A 108 -8.90 -20.66 -0.36
CA ALA A 108 -8.67 -21.96 0.25
C ALA A 108 -8.83 -21.91 1.77
N ASN A 109 -8.29 -20.87 2.42
CA ASN A 109 -8.46 -20.66 3.85
C ASN A 109 -9.94 -20.43 4.22
N TYR A 110 -10.68 -19.63 3.43
CA TYR A 110 -12.10 -19.42 3.68
C TYR A 110 -12.90 -20.73 3.58
N ALA A 111 -12.69 -21.51 2.53
CA ALA A 111 -13.37 -22.78 2.30
C ALA A 111 -13.00 -23.89 3.31
N ALA A 112 -11.83 -23.80 3.95
CA ALA A 112 -11.43 -24.75 4.99
C ALA A 112 -12.04 -24.43 6.37
N ASN A 113 -12.45 -23.19 6.60
CA ASN A 113 -12.93 -22.72 7.90
C ASN A 113 -14.46 -22.48 7.94
N ASN A 114 -15.19 -22.75 6.85
CA ASN A 114 -16.64 -22.66 6.73
C ASN A 114 -17.17 -23.88 5.99
#